data_AF-A0A427AR89-F1
#
_entry.id   AF-A0A427AR89-F1
#
_cell.length_a   1.000
_cell.length_b   1.000
_cell.length_c   1.000
_cell.angle_alpha   90.00
_cell.angle_beta   90.00
_cell.angle_gamma   90.00
#
_symmetry.space_group_name_H-M   'P 1'
#
loop_
_entity.id
_entity.type
_entity.pdbx_description
1 polymer ?
#
loop_
_entity_poly.entity_id
_entity_poly.type
_entity_poly.pdbx_seq_one_letter_code
_entity_poly.pdbx_strand_id
1 'polypeptide(L)'
;MAVAAVPMAVPFGLIFLLSGLILNILQAVIFITLRPLSRNLYRRINKVLVELLMLQLIWLADWWAGLKIQLYGDSKTFELLGKD
;
A
#
# COMPACT_ATOMS: atom_id res chain seq x y z
N MET A 1 -0.67 -2.02 -26.91
CA MET A 1 -0.78 -1.48 -25.55
C MET A 1 -1.57 -2.42 -24.62
N ALA A 2 -2.77 -2.90 -24.99
CA ALA A 2 -3.57 -3.80 -24.13
C ALA A 2 -2.97 -5.20 -23.91
N VAL A 3 -2.29 -5.79 -24.91
CA VAL A 3 -1.72 -7.15 -24.83
C VAL A 3 -0.51 -7.23 -23.89
N ALA A 4 0.18 -6.11 -23.65
CA ALA A 4 1.31 -6.02 -22.71
C ALA A 4 0.88 -5.75 -21.25
N ALA A 5 -0.37 -5.33 -21.03
CA ALA A 5 -0.88 -5.03 -19.69
C ALA A 5 -1.21 -6.31 -18.89
N VAL A 6 -1.64 -7.37 -19.56
CA VAL A 6 -2.01 -8.65 -18.93
C VAL A 6 -0.84 -9.31 -18.18
N PRO A 7 0.35 -9.50 -18.77
CA PRO A 7 1.46 -10.13 -18.05
C PRO A 7 1.98 -9.29 -16.87
N MET A 8 1.79 -7.97 -16.89
CA MET A 8 2.18 -7.09 -15.76
C MET A 8 1.08 -7.04 -14.67
N ALA A 9 -0.20 -7.13 -15.02
CA ALA A 9 -1.30 -7.06 -14.06
C ALA A 9 -1.39 -8.30 -13.16
N VAL A 10 -1.01 -9.48 -13.67
CA VAL A 10 -1.04 -10.76 -12.92
C VAL A 10 -0.17 -10.73 -11.65
N PRO A 11 1.13 -10.38 -11.69
CA PRO A 11 1.95 -10.33 -10.47
C PRO A 11 1.47 -9.29 -9.46
N PHE A 12 0.97 -8.12 -9.90
CA PHE A 12 0.42 -7.12 -8.98
C PHE A 12 -0.87 -7.58 -8.30
N GLY A 13 -1.77 -8.26 -9.04
CA GLY A 13 -2.96 -8.88 -8.46
C GLY A 13 -2.59 -9.95 -7.44
N LEU A 14 -1.56 -10.75 -7.72
CA LEU A 14 -1.05 -11.77 -6.80
C LEU A 14 -0.47 -11.15 -5.52
N ILE A 15 0.32 -10.08 -5.65
CA ILE A 15 0.86 -9.33 -4.51
C ILE A 15 -0.28 -8.78 -3.65
N PHE A 16 -1.29 -8.16 -4.27
CA PHE A 16 -2.45 -7.64 -3.55
C PHE A 16 -3.21 -8.74 -2.79
N LEU A 17 -3.46 -9.89 -3.43
CA LEU A 17 -4.11 -11.03 -2.80
C LEU A 17 -3.31 -11.61 -1.64
N LEU A 18 -2.00 -11.79 -1.82
CA LEU A 18 -1.11 -12.31 -0.77
C LEU A 18 -1.03 -11.33 0.41
N SER A 19 -0.85 -10.04 0.15
CA SER A 19 -0.85 -9.00 1.20
C SER A 19 -2.18 -8.93 1.93
N GLY A 20 -3.30 -8.99 1.20
CA GLY A 20 -4.65 -9.06 1.78
C GLY A 20 -4.82 -10.27 2.68
N LEU A 21 -4.35 -11.45 2.24
CA LEU A 21 -4.42 -12.68 3.05
C LEU A 21 -3.58 -12.56 4.33
N ILE A 22 -2.35 -12.06 4.22
CA ILE A 22 -1.46 -11.85 5.37
C ILE A 22 -2.08 -10.89 6.38
N LEU A 23 -2.62 -9.76 5.93
CA LEU A 23 -3.24 -8.77 6.80
C LEU A 23 -4.51 -9.32 7.48
N ASN A 24 -5.33 -10.10 6.77
CA ASN A 24 -6.51 -10.74 7.36
C ASN A 24 -6.13 -11.78 8.42
N ILE A 25 -5.10 -12.60 8.16
CA ILE A 25 -4.59 -13.56 9.17
C ILE A 25 -4.08 -12.80 10.39
N LEU A 26 -3.31 -11.73 10.19
CA LEU A 26 -2.81 -10.90 11.27
C LEU A 26 -3.96 -10.26 12.08
N GLN A 27 -4.99 -9.74 11.41
CA GLN A 27 -6.20 -9.24 12.05
C GLN A 27 -6.90 -10.32 12.88
N ALA A 28 -7.00 -11.55 12.38
CA ALA A 28 -7.58 -12.68 13.10
C ALA A 28 -6.77 -13.05 14.35
N VAL A 29 -5.44 -13.12 14.25
CA VAL A 29 -4.54 -13.39 15.38
C VAL A 29 -4.68 -12.29 16.45
N ILE A 30 -4.67 -11.02 16.03
CA ILE A 30 -4.87 -9.86 16.91
C ILE A 30 -6.27 -9.86 17.54
N PHE A 31 -7.29 -10.27 16.79
CA PHE A 31 -8.64 -10.40 17.33
C PHE A 31 -8.72 -11.46 18.42
N ILE A 32 -8.05 -12.59 18.29
CA ILE A 32 -8.07 -13.66 19.31
C ILE A 32 -7.25 -13.24 20.55
N THR A 33 -6.08 -12.62 20.34
CA THR A 33 -5.12 -12.32 21.41
C THR A 33 -5.40 -11.01 22.15
N LEU A 34 -5.64 -9.91 21.42
CA LEU A 34 -5.72 -8.56 21.99
C LEU A 34 -7.14 -8.12 22.33
N ARG A 35 -8.17 -8.71 21.72
CA ARG A 35 -9.57 -8.44 22.09
C ARG A 35 -9.89 -8.71 23.56
N PRO A 36 -9.47 -9.83 24.19
CA PRO A 36 -9.72 -10.04 25.61
C PRO A 36 -8.94 -9.07 26.51
N LEU A 37 -7.83 -8.52 26.02
CA LEU A 37 -6.96 -7.63 26.81
C LEU A 37 -7.41 -6.17 26.77
N SER A 38 -7.73 -5.65 25.58
CA SER A 38 -8.20 -4.27 25.42
C SER A 38 -8.86 -4.05 24.07
N ARG A 39 -10.16 -3.74 24.10
CA ARG A 39 -10.96 -3.40 22.91
C ARG A 39 -10.45 -2.13 22.19
N ASN A 40 -9.86 -1.20 22.94
CA ASN A 40 -9.31 0.04 22.40
C ASN A 40 -8.01 -0.19 21.62
N LEU A 41 -7.14 -1.06 22.14
CA LEU A 41 -5.89 -1.40 21.46
C LEU A 41 -6.17 -2.17 20.16
N TYR A 42 -7.08 -3.14 20.21
CA TYR A 42 -7.56 -3.84 19.02
C TYR A 42 -8.07 -2.87 17.94
N ARG A 43 -8.94 -1.90 18.31
CA ARG A 43 -9.48 -0.91 17.36
C ARG A 43 -8.39 -0.08 16.69
N ARG A 44 -7.37 0.36 17.44
CA ARG A 44 -6.27 1.17 16.91
C ARG A 44 -5.45 0.37 15.91
N ILE A 45 -5.04 -0.85 16.26
CA ILE A 45 -4.22 -1.68 15.39
C ILE A 45 -5.01 -2.09 14.14
N ASN A 46 -6.27 -2.51 14.30
CA ASN A 46 -7.10 -2.90 13.17
C ASN A 46 -7.28 -1.75 12.17
N LYS A 47 -7.40 -0.50 12.65
CA LYS A 47 -7.45 0.69 11.79
C LYS A 47 -6.18 0.85 10.96
N VAL A 48 -5.00 0.71 11.58
CA VAL A 48 -3.71 0.79 10.87
C VAL A 48 -3.58 -0.32 9.82
N LEU A 49 -4.01 -1.55 10.13
CA LEU A 49 -3.96 -2.67 9.18
C LEU A 49 -4.87 -2.43 7.96
N VAL A 50 -6.06 -1.85 8.17
CA VAL A 50 -6.95 -1.47 7.07
C VAL A 50 -6.36 -0.32 6.24
N GLU A 51 -5.77 0.68 6.89
CA GLU A 51 -5.07 1.78 6.20
C GLU A 51 -3.92 1.26 5.33
N LEU A 52 -3.13 0.30 5.83
CA LEU A 52 -2.07 -0.34 5.05
C LEU A 52 -2.60 -1.04 3.79
N LEU A 53 -3.70 -1.78 3.90
CA LEU A 53 -4.31 -2.44 2.74
C LEU A 53 -4.86 -1.42 1.73
N MET A 54 -5.46 -0.33 2.20
CA MET A 54 -5.96 0.73 1.34
C MET A 54 -4.82 1.50 0.66
N LEU A 55 -3.70 1.74 1.34
CA LEU A 55 -2.51 2.35 0.73
C LEU A 55 -1.95 1.50 -0.41
N GLN A 56 -2.01 0.17 -0.28
CA GLN A 56 -1.61 -0.73 -1.35
C GLN A 56 -2.51 -0.59 -2.60
N LEU A 57 -3.81 -0.38 -2.40
CA LEU A 57 -4.74 -0.08 -3.51
C LEU A 57 -4.47 1.30 -4.13
N ILE A 58 -4.24 2.31 -3.31
CA ILE A 58 -3.91 3.67 -3.78
C ILE A 58 -2.64 3.63 -4.62
N TRP A 59 -1.60 2.93 -4.14
CA TRP A 59 -0.35 2.75 -4.86
C TRP A 59 -0.56 2.05 -6.21
N LEU A 60 -1.38 0.99 -6.24
CA LEU A 60 -1.68 0.28 -7.48
C LEU A 60 -2.45 1.16 -8.47
N ALA A 61 -3.38 1.99 -7.98
CA ALA A 61 -4.13 2.94 -8.79
C ALA A 61 -3.24 4.07 -9.33
N ASP A 62 -2.32 4.60 -8.52
CA ASP A 62 -1.35 5.62 -8.89
C ASP A 62 -0.37 5.10 -9.96
N TRP A 63 0.11 3.87 -9.78
CA TRP A 63 0.91 3.16 -10.78
C TRP A 63 0.13 2.95 -12.08
N TRP A 64 -1.12 2.48 -12.01
CA TRP A 64 -1.95 2.25 -13.19
C TRP A 64 -2.31 3.54 -13.93
N ALA A 65 -2.48 4.64 -13.19
CA ALA A 65 -2.77 5.96 -13.75
C ALA A 65 -1.58 6.55 -14.54
N GLY A 66 -0.36 6.03 -14.34
CA GLY A 66 0.83 6.50 -15.07
C GLY A 66 1.14 7.97 -14.80
N LEU A 67 0.84 8.45 -13.59
CA LEU A 67 1.00 9.85 -13.20
C LEU A 67 2.46 10.29 -13.33
N LYS A 68 2.71 11.24 -14.23
CA LYS A 68 4.00 11.91 -14.33
C LYS A 68 4.05 13.04 -13.30
N ILE A 69 4.84 12.84 -12.24
CA ILE A 69 5.10 13.88 -11.25
C ILE A 69 5.94 14.97 -11.93
N GLN A 70 5.30 16.09 -12.27
CA GLN A 70 6.00 17.28 -12.77
C GLN A 70 6.38 18.15 -11.57
N LEU A 71 7.66 18.10 -11.21
CA LEU A 71 8.24 19.00 -10.22
C LEU A 71 8.51 20.35 -10.91
N TYR A 72 8.04 21.44 -10.31
CA TYR A 72 8.36 22.79 -10.74
C TYR A 72 9.27 23.41 -9.67
N GLY A 73 10.47 23.81 -10.04
CA GLY A 73 11.48 24.35 -9.12
C GLY A 73 12.63 25.02 -9.86
N ASP A 74 13.39 25.85 -9.14
CA ASP A 74 14.58 26.51 -9.69
C ASP A 74 15.68 25.47 -9.99
N SER A 75 16.53 25.75 -10.97
CA SER A 75 17.57 24.82 -11.43
C SER A 75 18.51 24.40 -10.30
N LYS A 76 18.78 25.32 -9.36
CA LYS A 76 19.57 25.07 -8.16
C LYS A 76 18.94 24.05 -7.21
N THR A 77 17.61 24.03 -7.12
CA THR A 77 16.88 23.06 -6.27
C THR A 77 16.88 21.67 -6.90
N PHE A 78 16.88 21.59 -8.24
CA PHE A 78 17.02 20.32 -8.96
C PHE A 78 18.40 19.69 -8.81
N GLU A 79 19.48 20.48 -8.76
CA GLU A 79 20.85 19.97 -8.54
C GLU A 79 21.08 19.39 -7.14
N LEU A 80 20.21 19.72 -6.19
CA LEU A 80 20.23 19.22 -4.82
C LEU A 80 19.33 17.98 -4.62
N LEU A 81 18.51 17.61 -5.61
CA LEU A 81 17.63 16.44 -5.51
C LEU A 81 18.44 15.13 -5.65
N GLY A 82 18.41 14.28 -4.62
CA GLY A 82 19.06 12.96 -4.64
C GLY A 82 20.54 12.95 -4.27
N LYS A 83 21.07 14.09 -3.80
CA LYS A 83 22.35 14.16 -3.08
C LYS A 83 22.09 13.94 -1.60
N ASP A 84 21.91 12.69 -1.19
CA ASP A 84 22.11 12.16 0.17
C ASP A 84 22.04 10.62 0.13
#